data_AF-A0A388QAN8-F1
#
_entry.id   AF-A0A388QAN8-F1
#
_cell.length_a   1.000
_cell.length_b   1.000
_cell.length_c   1.000
_cell.angle_alpha   90.00
_cell.angle_beta   90.00
_cell.angle_gamma   90.00
#
_symmetry.space_group_name_H-M   'P 1'
#
loop_
_entity.id
_entity.type
_entity.pdbx_description
1 polymer ?
#
loop_
_entity_poly.entity_id
_entity_poly.type
_entity_poly.pdbx_seq_one_letter_code
_entity_poly.pdbx_strand_id
1 'polypeptide(L)'
;MPDSLCGAWIAIDDADEQNGAIWFAKGSGHEPIYPPCPEVGYGFGDKIVGDIQYVKGVSDPDDENNTLTGVAGKYDQVLSIMKAGDVAYFNGHVLHRSKKNWTTDRYRRSFVGHYCNARSFTQWGADDRNYAADQSSTELPDVHRAPIVDQTTGMTNASHILARGDTHLRFAVPRFGTPCAALLPPEVRSAEYRKIAQMIQVQGNGLLGCALAAPNLVDDDDEPSDPVKGGGY
;
A
#
# COMPACT_ATOMS: atom_id res chain seq x y z
N MET A 1 -6.28 -5.12 8.24
CA MET A 1 -5.57 -4.35 7.19
C MET A 1 -6.45 -3.37 6.46
N PRO A 2 -7.57 -3.80 5.86
CA PRO A 2 -8.25 -2.96 4.87
C PRO A 2 -8.84 -1.69 5.49
N ASP A 3 -9.20 -1.69 6.78
CA ASP A 3 -9.74 -0.52 7.47
C ASP A 3 -8.80 0.69 7.49
N SER A 4 -7.49 0.47 7.55
CA SER A 4 -6.49 1.55 7.58
C SER A 4 -5.71 1.68 6.29
N LEU A 5 -6.04 0.85 5.29
CA LEU A 5 -5.32 0.81 4.03
C LEU A 5 -5.83 1.91 3.09
N CYS A 6 -4.90 2.60 2.44
CA CYS A 6 -5.11 3.50 1.32
C CYS A 6 -4.27 3.03 0.14
N GLY A 7 -4.93 2.70 -0.97
CA GLY A 7 -4.28 2.42 -2.24
C GLY A 7 -4.04 3.72 -3.01
N ALA A 8 -2.87 3.85 -3.61
CA ALA A 8 -2.52 4.90 -4.57
C ALA A 8 -2.16 4.23 -5.89
N TRP A 9 -3.08 4.27 -6.86
CA TRP A 9 -2.86 3.77 -8.21
C TRP A 9 -2.40 4.92 -9.10
N ILE A 10 -1.17 4.84 -9.60
CA ILE A 10 -0.53 5.87 -10.41
C ILE A 10 -0.52 5.41 -11.87
N ALA A 11 -1.13 6.20 -12.74
CA ALA A 11 -1.09 5.98 -14.18
C ALA A 11 0.33 6.25 -14.70
N ILE A 12 1.01 5.24 -15.23
CA ILE A 12 2.29 5.46 -15.94
C ILE A 12 2.01 5.78 -17.41
N ASP A 13 1.01 5.11 -17.98
CA ASP A 13 0.46 5.42 -19.30
C ASP A 13 -0.95 6.00 -19.15
N ASP A 14 -1.42 6.72 -20.17
CA ASP A 14 -2.83 7.09 -20.29
C ASP A 14 -3.72 5.84 -20.13
N ALA A 15 -4.80 5.96 -19.36
CA ALA A 15 -5.73 4.88 -19.10
C ALA A 15 -7.16 5.30 -19.50
N ASP A 16 -7.81 4.48 -20.33
CA ASP A 16 -9.15 4.72 -20.85
C ASP A 16 -9.98 3.42 -20.92
N GLU A 17 -11.19 3.51 -21.46
CA GLU A 17 -12.12 2.39 -21.59
C GLU A 17 -11.58 1.25 -22.48
N GLN A 18 -10.61 1.52 -23.36
CA GLN A 18 -10.11 0.56 -24.34
C GLN A 18 -8.88 -0.19 -23.83
N ASN A 19 -7.99 0.50 -23.09
CA ASN A 19 -6.78 -0.12 -22.57
C ASN A 19 -6.89 -0.63 -21.13
N GLY A 20 -8.10 -0.64 -20.58
CA GLY A 20 -8.42 -1.30 -19.33
C GLY A 20 -8.16 -0.42 -18.10
N ALA A 21 -8.58 0.84 -18.15
CA ALA A 21 -8.69 1.69 -16.96
C ALA A 21 -9.46 1.01 -15.82
N ILE A 22 -9.17 1.44 -14.60
CA ILE A 22 -9.76 0.90 -13.39
C ILE A 22 -11.21 1.40 -13.22
N TRP A 23 -12.08 0.49 -12.81
CA TRP A 23 -13.46 0.73 -12.42
C TRP A 23 -13.58 0.66 -10.91
N PHE A 24 -14.35 1.57 -10.33
CA PHE A 24 -14.67 1.60 -8.90
C PHE A 24 -16.18 1.46 -8.70
N ALA A 25 -16.58 0.58 -7.77
CA ALA A 25 -17.94 0.51 -7.28
C ALA A 25 -18.16 1.61 -6.23
N LYS A 26 -18.70 2.75 -6.67
CA LYS A 26 -18.82 3.96 -5.83
C LYS A 26 -19.68 3.68 -4.59
N GLY A 27 -19.10 3.90 -3.42
CA GLY A 27 -19.78 3.71 -2.13
C GLY A 27 -19.68 2.30 -1.56
N SER A 28 -19.08 1.35 -2.28
CA SER A 28 -18.89 -0.02 -1.77
C SER A 28 -17.84 -0.09 -0.65
N GLY A 29 -17.14 1.01 -0.33
CA GLY A 29 -16.15 1.03 0.76
C GLY A 29 -16.76 0.83 2.16
N HIS A 30 -18.08 0.71 2.26
CA HIS A 30 -18.81 0.33 3.48
C HIS A 30 -19.09 -1.18 3.56
N GLU A 31 -18.81 -1.93 2.50
CA GLU A 31 -18.95 -3.38 2.49
C GLU A 31 -17.93 -4.03 3.45
N PRO A 32 -18.30 -5.13 4.12
CA PRO A 32 -17.35 -5.92 4.88
C PRO A 32 -16.34 -6.58 3.93
N ILE A 33 -15.30 -7.15 4.50
CA ILE A 33 -14.39 -8.01 3.75
C ILE A 33 -14.99 -9.39 3.71
N TYR A 34 -15.63 -9.72 2.59
CA TYR A 34 -16.30 -11.00 2.41
C TYR A 34 -15.30 -12.17 2.55
N PRO A 35 -15.55 -13.14 3.44
CA PRO A 35 -14.69 -14.30 3.61
C PRO A 35 -14.77 -15.23 2.39
N PRO A 36 -13.65 -15.87 2.00
CA PRO A 36 -13.67 -16.84 0.91
C PRO A 36 -14.44 -18.10 1.31
N CYS A 37 -15.15 -18.72 0.35
CA CYS A 37 -15.79 -20.02 0.56
C CYS A 37 -14.79 -21.05 1.11
N PRO A 38 -15.21 -21.97 2.01
CA PRO A 38 -14.30 -22.97 2.61
C PRO A 38 -13.50 -23.77 1.58
N GLU A 39 -14.11 -24.10 0.43
CA GLU A 39 -13.47 -24.82 -0.67
C GLU A 39 -12.35 -24.06 -1.40
N VAL A 40 -12.25 -22.74 -1.23
CA VAL A 40 -11.14 -21.92 -1.80
C VAL A 40 -9.82 -22.22 -1.08
N GLY A 41 -9.86 -22.66 0.18
CA GLY A 41 -8.67 -23.09 0.94
C GLY A 41 -7.70 -21.99 1.36
N TYR A 42 -7.84 -20.76 0.86
CA TYR A 42 -6.98 -19.62 1.14
C TYR A 42 -7.79 -18.31 1.21
N GLY A 43 -7.26 -17.34 1.96
CA GLY A 43 -7.78 -15.97 2.06
C GLY A 43 -8.37 -15.62 3.42
N PHE A 44 -8.61 -14.33 3.62
CA PHE A 44 -9.11 -13.75 4.86
C PHE A 44 -10.36 -12.94 4.61
N GLY A 45 -11.22 -12.85 5.62
CA GLY A 45 -12.38 -11.98 5.63
C GLY A 45 -13.07 -12.01 6.98
N ASP A 46 -14.10 -11.19 7.10
CA ASP A 46 -14.88 -11.03 8.32
C ASP A 46 -15.69 -12.29 8.60
N LYS A 47 -15.64 -12.76 9.85
CA LYS A 47 -16.37 -13.95 10.32
C LYS A 47 -17.32 -13.66 11.48
N ILE A 48 -17.35 -12.40 11.92
CA ILE A 48 -18.11 -11.96 13.10
C ILE A 48 -19.53 -11.54 12.71
N VAL A 49 -19.74 -11.18 11.44
CA VAL A 49 -21.06 -10.85 10.88
C VAL A 49 -21.81 -12.15 10.60
N GLY A 50 -22.92 -12.38 11.30
CA GLY A 50 -23.57 -13.70 11.38
C GLY A 50 -24.19 -14.21 10.07
N ASP A 51 -24.60 -13.31 9.17
CA ASP A 51 -25.21 -13.60 7.87
C ASP A 51 -24.31 -13.19 6.69
N ILE A 52 -23.00 -13.06 6.92
CA ILE A 52 -22.08 -12.66 5.87
C ILE A 52 -22.03 -13.70 4.74
N GLN A 53 -22.09 -13.20 3.51
CA GLN A 53 -21.96 -14.04 2.32
C GLN A 53 -20.51 -14.49 2.17
N TYR A 54 -20.32 -15.71 1.67
CA TYR A 54 -19.00 -16.21 1.32
C TYR A 54 -18.76 -16.04 -0.17
N VAL A 55 -17.53 -15.73 -0.55
CA VAL A 55 -17.16 -15.41 -1.93
C VAL A 55 -16.18 -16.40 -2.53
N LYS A 56 -16.30 -16.62 -3.83
CA LYS A 56 -15.39 -17.42 -4.66
C LYS A 56 -15.23 -16.80 -6.05
N GLY A 57 -14.20 -17.24 -6.76
CA GLY A 57 -13.84 -16.67 -8.07
C GLY A 57 -13.43 -15.20 -7.98
N VAL A 58 -12.97 -14.75 -6.81
CA VAL A 58 -12.46 -13.40 -6.61
C VAL A 58 -11.20 -13.26 -7.47
N SER A 59 -11.21 -12.33 -8.42
CA SER A 59 -10.22 -12.13 -9.51
C SER A 59 -10.49 -12.89 -10.81
N ASP A 60 -11.56 -13.69 -10.90
CA ASP A 60 -11.99 -14.24 -12.18
C ASP A 60 -12.51 -13.08 -13.07
N PRO A 61 -12.01 -12.93 -14.31
CA PRO A 61 -12.48 -11.91 -15.23
C PRO A 61 -13.88 -12.20 -15.80
N ASP A 62 -14.37 -13.44 -15.68
CA ASP A 62 -15.73 -13.83 -16.05
C ASP A 62 -16.69 -13.57 -14.88
N ASP A 63 -17.67 -12.70 -15.15
CA ASP A 63 -18.66 -12.27 -14.17
C ASP A 63 -19.57 -13.41 -13.70
N GLU A 64 -19.74 -14.47 -14.49
CA GLU A 64 -20.52 -15.66 -14.08
C GLU A 64 -19.80 -16.50 -13.03
N ASN A 65 -18.47 -16.46 -13.00
CA ASN A 65 -17.64 -17.20 -12.07
C ASN A 65 -17.26 -16.38 -10.82
N ASN A 66 -17.46 -15.07 -10.86
CA ASN A 66 -17.07 -14.14 -9.80
C ASN A 66 -18.26 -13.70 -8.93
N THR A 67 -18.35 -14.28 -7.73
CA THR A 67 -19.44 -13.97 -6.80
C THR A 67 -19.47 -12.53 -6.29
N LEU A 68 -18.34 -11.80 -6.30
CA LEU A 68 -18.32 -10.38 -5.91
C LEU A 68 -18.94 -9.48 -6.97
N THR A 69 -19.08 -9.93 -8.21
CA THR A 69 -19.75 -9.15 -9.27
C THR A 69 -21.17 -8.78 -8.88
N GLY A 70 -21.92 -9.70 -8.25
CA GLY A 70 -23.28 -9.43 -7.77
C GLY A 70 -23.34 -8.37 -6.66
N VAL A 71 -22.31 -8.28 -5.81
CA VAL A 71 -22.18 -7.25 -4.78
C VAL A 71 -21.81 -5.91 -5.41
N ALA A 72 -20.77 -5.89 -6.24
CA ALA A 72 -20.32 -4.68 -6.94
C ALA A 72 -21.44 -4.08 -7.82
N GLY A 73 -22.26 -4.92 -8.45
CA GLY A 73 -23.38 -4.50 -9.30
C GLY A 73 -24.49 -3.72 -8.59
N LYS A 74 -24.52 -3.72 -7.24
CA LYS A 74 -25.44 -2.88 -6.45
C LYS A 74 -25.04 -1.40 -6.44
N TYR A 75 -23.82 -1.09 -6.89
CA TYR A 75 -23.23 0.23 -6.82
C TYR A 75 -22.96 0.81 -8.20
N ASP A 76 -23.04 2.14 -8.29
CA ASP A 76 -22.64 2.89 -9.48
C ASP A 76 -21.18 2.57 -9.83
N GLN A 77 -20.96 2.08 -11.05
CA GLN A 77 -19.63 1.78 -11.57
C GLN A 77 -19.03 3.03 -12.20
N VAL A 78 -17.91 3.50 -11.64
CA VAL A 78 -17.21 4.69 -12.12
C VAL A 78 -15.91 4.27 -12.80
N LEU A 79 -15.79 4.57 -14.09
CA LEU A 79 -14.54 4.42 -14.83
C LEU A 79 -13.59 5.58 -14.50
N SER A 80 -12.37 5.26 -14.09
CA SER A 80 -11.32 6.24 -13.83
C SER A 80 -10.45 6.43 -15.07
N ILE A 81 -10.91 7.27 -16.00
CA ILE A 81 -10.09 7.72 -17.13
C ILE A 81 -9.00 8.64 -16.60
N MET A 82 -7.74 8.34 -16.92
CA MET A 82 -6.57 8.99 -16.32
C MET A 82 -5.51 9.27 -17.38
N LYS A 83 -4.80 10.38 -17.24
CA LYS A 83 -3.59 10.68 -18.00
C LYS A 83 -2.36 10.15 -17.28
N ALA A 84 -1.29 9.89 -18.02
CA ALA A 84 0.00 9.56 -17.43
C ALA A 84 0.39 10.61 -16.35
N GLY A 85 0.70 10.13 -15.15
CA GLY A 85 0.99 10.95 -13.96
C GLY A 85 -0.20 11.17 -13.02
N ASP A 86 -1.43 10.90 -13.45
CA ASP A 86 -2.60 10.97 -12.56
C ASP A 86 -2.54 9.88 -11.48
N VAL A 87 -3.16 10.16 -10.33
CA VAL A 87 -3.24 9.24 -9.19
C VAL A 87 -4.69 9.07 -8.72
N ALA A 88 -5.13 7.82 -8.60
CA ALA A 88 -6.38 7.45 -7.94
C ALA A 88 -6.08 6.95 -6.52
N TYR A 89 -6.57 7.68 -5.52
CA TYR A 89 -6.54 7.25 -4.13
C TYR A 89 -7.85 6.58 -3.74
N PHE A 90 -7.79 5.44 -3.07
CA PHE A 90 -8.98 4.69 -2.65
C PHE A 90 -8.76 3.94 -1.34
N ASN A 91 -9.83 3.71 -0.57
CA ASN A 91 -9.73 2.96 0.68
C ASN A 91 -9.64 1.45 0.42
N GLY A 92 -9.15 0.70 1.41
CA GLY A 92 -8.95 -0.74 1.31
C GLY A 92 -10.21 -1.59 1.16
N HIS A 93 -11.42 -1.00 1.28
CA HIS A 93 -12.70 -1.71 1.14
C HIS A 93 -13.37 -1.45 -0.22
N VAL A 94 -12.92 -0.46 -1.00
CA VAL A 94 -13.59 -0.16 -2.26
C VAL A 94 -13.40 -1.34 -3.22
N LEU A 95 -14.51 -1.83 -3.77
CA LEU A 95 -14.46 -2.86 -4.80
C LEU A 95 -14.05 -2.18 -6.09
N HIS A 96 -13.03 -2.74 -6.72
CA HIS A 96 -12.46 -2.19 -7.93
C HIS A 96 -11.96 -3.31 -8.85
N ARG A 97 -11.95 -3.04 -10.15
CA ARG A 97 -11.46 -3.98 -11.16
C ARG A 97 -10.97 -3.26 -12.39
N SER A 98 -10.03 -3.87 -13.10
CA SER A 98 -9.65 -3.44 -14.46
C SER A 98 -10.13 -4.48 -15.46
N LYS A 99 -10.59 -4.01 -16.62
CA LYS A 99 -10.95 -4.90 -17.74
C LYS A 99 -9.71 -5.23 -18.58
N LYS A 100 -9.86 -6.22 -19.47
CA LYS A 100 -8.86 -6.56 -20.48
C LYS A 100 -8.48 -5.34 -21.31
N ASN A 101 -7.20 -5.16 -21.60
CA ASN A 101 -6.72 -4.20 -22.59
C ASN A 101 -7.02 -4.76 -23.99
N TRP A 102 -7.83 -4.03 -24.76
CA TRP A 102 -8.21 -4.38 -26.14
C TRP A 102 -7.42 -3.61 -27.21
N THR A 103 -6.63 -2.62 -26.80
CA THR A 103 -5.78 -1.88 -27.74
C THR A 103 -4.66 -2.77 -28.27
N THR A 104 -4.27 -2.54 -29.52
CA THR A 104 -3.20 -3.31 -30.19
C THR A 104 -1.88 -2.54 -30.26
N ASP A 105 -1.92 -1.26 -29.87
CA ASP A 105 -0.86 -0.28 -30.08
C ASP A 105 -0.47 0.49 -28.81
N ARG A 106 -1.16 0.26 -27.68
CA ARG A 106 -0.94 0.98 -26.42
C ARG A 106 -0.83 0.04 -25.21
N TYR A 107 0.07 0.38 -24.30
CA TYR A 107 0.15 -0.25 -22.98
C TYR A 107 -0.74 0.49 -21.97
N ARG A 108 -0.91 -0.14 -20.80
CA ARG A 108 -1.54 0.46 -19.60
C ARG A 108 -0.74 0.08 -18.37
N ARG A 109 0.46 0.66 -18.25
CA ARG A 109 1.33 0.47 -17.09
C ARG A 109 0.81 1.32 -15.93
N SER A 110 0.97 0.79 -14.72
CA SER A 110 0.62 1.47 -13.49
C SER A 110 1.56 1.09 -12.36
N PHE A 111 1.80 2.03 -11.46
CA PHE A 111 2.44 1.74 -10.19
C PHE A 111 1.39 1.81 -9.08
N VAL A 112 1.37 0.83 -8.18
CA VAL A 112 0.40 0.81 -7.06
C VAL A 112 1.15 0.76 -5.74
N GLY A 113 0.96 1.79 -4.93
CA GLY A 113 1.41 1.81 -3.54
C GLY A 113 0.25 1.55 -2.59
N HIS A 114 0.46 0.71 -1.58
CA HIS A 114 -0.48 0.53 -0.49
C HIS A 114 0.12 1.10 0.79
N TYR A 115 -0.58 2.04 1.41
CA TYR A 115 -0.21 2.64 2.68
C TYR A 115 -1.17 2.15 3.75
N CYS A 116 -0.68 1.75 4.92
CA CYS A 116 -1.53 1.35 6.03
C CYS A 116 -0.91 1.74 7.37
N ASN A 117 -1.68 1.68 8.45
CA ASN A 117 -1.13 1.86 9.79
C ASN A 117 -0.10 0.74 10.07
N ALA A 118 1.03 1.08 10.70
CA ALA A 118 2.08 0.12 11.03
C ALA A 118 1.62 -1.07 11.90
N ARG A 119 0.52 -0.91 12.64
CA ARG A 119 -0.10 -1.95 13.48
C ARG A 119 -1.05 -2.88 12.71
N SER A 120 -1.25 -2.64 11.42
CA SER A 120 -2.20 -3.40 10.63
C SER A 120 -1.72 -4.82 10.38
N PHE A 121 -2.63 -5.78 10.42
CA PHE A 121 -2.35 -7.20 10.23
C PHE A 121 -2.00 -7.59 8.77
N THR A 122 -0.75 -7.50 8.33
CA THR A 122 -0.36 -7.94 6.96
C THR A 122 0.29 -9.31 6.96
N GLN A 123 -0.06 -10.10 5.94
CA GLN A 123 0.55 -11.39 5.63
C GLN A 123 0.99 -11.48 4.16
N TRP A 124 1.18 -10.34 3.49
CA TRP A 124 1.70 -10.35 2.12
C TRP A 124 3.08 -11.02 2.10
N GLY A 125 3.22 -12.04 1.24
CA GLY A 125 4.40 -12.88 1.14
C GLY A 125 4.52 -13.97 2.21
N ALA A 126 3.47 -14.23 2.99
CA ALA A 126 3.43 -15.30 4.01
C ALA A 126 2.61 -16.53 3.54
N ASP A 127 2.46 -16.71 2.24
CA ASP A 127 1.57 -17.72 1.65
C ASP A 127 2.02 -19.16 1.99
N ASP A 128 3.32 -19.33 2.28
CA ASP A 128 3.98 -20.60 2.57
C ASP A 128 3.83 -21.10 4.02
N ARG A 129 2.68 -20.92 4.69
CA ARG A 129 2.50 -21.44 6.07
C ARG A 129 2.65 -22.98 6.23
N ASN A 130 2.95 -23.72 5.16
CA ASN A 130 3.36 -25.13 5.17
C ASN A 130 4.89 -25.37 5.05
N TYR A 131 5.75 -24.35 5.06
CA TYR A 131 7.22 -24.52 4.95
C TYR A 131 7.91 -25.03 6.23
N ALA A 132 7.19 -25.75 7.09
CA ALA A 132 7.81 -26.62 8.09
C ALA A 132 8.19 -28.00 7.50
N ALA A 133 7.84 -28.31 6.25
CA ALA A 133 7.91 -29.68 5.72
C ALA A 133 8.99 -29.96 4.66
N ASP A 134 9.58 -28.95 3.99
CA ASP A 134 10.53 -29.24 2.91
C ASP A 134 11.64 -28.19 2.74
N GLN A 135 12.74 -28.37 3.47
CA GLN A 135 14.01 -27.65 3.25
C GLN A 135 14.83 -28.24 2.08
N SER A 136 14.31 -29.22 1.34
CA SER A 136 15.00 -29.89 0.22
C SER A 136 14.59 -29.38 -1.16
N SER A 137 13.60 -28.49 -1.25
CA SER A 137 13.21 -27.85 -2.51
C SER A 137 14.37 -27.01 -3.07
N THR A 138 14.78 -27.34 -4.29
CA THR A 138 15.78 -26.62 -5.09
C THR A 138 15.17 -25.52 -5.95
N GLU A 139 13.88 -25.20 -5.78
CA GLU A 139 13.24 -24.12 -6.52
C GLU A 139 13.76 -22.76 -6.04
N LEU A 140 13.92 -21.83 -7.00
CA LEU A 140 14.35 -20.46 -6.69
C LEU A 140 13.43 -19.87 -5.62
N PRO A 141 13.96 -19.08 -4.66
CA PRO A 141 13.12 -18.48 -3.63
C PRO A 141 12.03 -17.66 -4.29
N ASP A 142 10.78 -17.93 -3.93
CA ASP A 142 9.64 -17.14 -4.39
C ASP A 142 9.94 -15.65 -4.16
N VAL A 143 9.99 -14.88 -5.24
CA VAL A 143 10.31 -13.44 -5.22
C VAL A 143 9.25 -12.62 -4.47
N HIS A 144 8.08 -13.20 -4.25
CA HIS A 144 6.99 -12.61 -3.48
C HIS A 144 7.06 -12.97 -1.99
N ARG A 145 7.98 -13.85 -1.57
CA ARG A 145 8.11 -14.29 -0.18
C ARG A 145 8.59 -13.13 0.70
N ALA A 146 7.89 -12.97 1.83
CA ALA A 146 8.32 -12.06 2.87
C ALA A 146 9.59 -12.60 3.55
N PRO A 147 10.70 -11.85 3.58
CA PRO A 147 11.94 -12.30 4.21
C PRO A 147 11.80 -12.49 5.73
N ILE A 148 10.85 -11.80 6.36
CA ILE A 148 10.59 -11.86 7.80
C ILE A 148 9.08 -12.08 8.03
N VAL A 149 8.77 -13.20 8.68
CA VAL A 149 7.43 -13.56 9.15
C VAL A 149 7.51 -13.75 10.68
N ASP A 150 6.65 -13.08 11.42
CA ASP A 150 6.56 -13.25 12.88
C ASP A 150 6.02 -14.65 13.21
N GLN A 151 6.74 -15.42 14.03
CA GLN A 151 6.40 -16.82 14.30
C GLN A 151 5.14 -17.00 15.14
N THR A 152 4.73 -15.98 15.91
CA THR A 152 3.57 -16.08 16.82
C THR A 152 2.29 -15.66 16.10
N THR A 153 2.36 -14.57 15.35
CA THR A 153 1.22 -13.92 14.72
C THR A 153 1.10 -14.23 13.23
N GLY A 154 2.17 -14.72 12.60
CA GLY A 154 2.28 -14.92 11.16
C GLY A 154 2.38 -13.62 10.37
N MET A 155 2.57 -12.46 11.01
CA MET A 155 2.56 -11.15 10.36
C MET A 155 3.88 -10.86 9.62
N THR A 156 3.81 -10.13 8.52
CA THR A 156 4.96 -9.75 7.68
C THR A 156 5.33 -8.28 7.76
N ASN A 157 4.85 -7.56 8.78
CA ASN A 157 5.10 -6.12 8.94
C ASN A 157 6.58 -5.74 8.91
N ALA A 158 7.47 -6.59 9.45
CA ALA A 158 8.92 -6.39 9.43
C ALA A 158 9.54 -6.45 8.02
N SER A 159 8.83 -7.00 7.05
CA SER A 159 9.23 -7.10 5.64
C SER A 159 8.79 -5.91 4.80
N HIS A 160 8.16 -4.90 5.39
CA HIS A 160 7.63 -3.74 4.67
C HIS A 160 8.29 -2.44 5.12
N ILE A 161 8.35 -1.48 4.20
CA ILE A 161 8.97 -0.19 4.45
C ILE A 161 8.06 0.65 5.34
N LEU A 162 8.58 1.05 6.51
CA LEU A 162 7.93 2.03 7.35
C LEU A 162 8.21 3.44 6.80
N ALA A 163 7.30 3.92 5.95
CA ALA A 163 7.35 5.31 5.53
C ALA A 163 6.89 6.23 6.69
N ARG A 164 7.80 7.04 7.21
CA ARG A 164 7.49 8.19 8.09
C ARG A 164 8.02 9.44 7.39
N GLY A 165 7.24 10.51 7.34
CA GLY A 165 7.73 11.75 6.74
C GLY A 165 6.75 12.92 6.76
N ASP A 166 7.33 14.11 6.72
CA ASP A 166 6.72 15.38 6.33
C ASP A 166 7.44 15.83 5.06
N THR A 167 6.74 16.51 4.14
CA THR A 167 7.36 16.99 2.88
C THR A 167 7.13 18.48 2.73
N HIS A 168 8.18 19.20 2.32
CA HIS A 168 8.13 20.63 2.01
C HIS A 168 7.62 20.91 0.58
N LEU A 169 7.47 19.86 -0.23
CA LEU A 169 6.94 19.95 -1.59
C LEU A 169 5.41 20.04 -1.57
N ARG A 170 4.82 20.70 -2.58
CA ARG A 170 3.35 20.76 -2.73
C ARG A 170 2.81 19.35 -3.01
N PHE A 171 1.73 18.97 -2.33
CA PHE A 171 1.07 17.68 -2.48
C PHE A 171 -0.45 17.86 -2.65
N ALA A 172 -1.11 16.87 -3.26
CA ALA A 172 -2.56 16.88 -3.43
C ALA A 172 -3.28 16.57 -2.10
N VAL A 173 -4.40 17.25 -1.87
CA VAL A 173 -5.25 17.04 -0.67
C VAL A 173 -6.52 16.25 -1.03
N PRO A 174 -7.08 15.45 -0.09
CA PRO A 174 -8.33 14.72 -0.32
C PRO A 174 -9.47 15.65 -0.76
N ARG A 175 -10.03 15.41 -1.96
CA ARG A 175 -11.12 16.23 -2.51
C ARG A 175 -12.49 15.96 -1.88
N PHE A 176 -12.64 14.84 -1.17
CA PHE A 176 -13.91 14.37 -0.60
C PHE A 176 -13.97 14.46 0.93
N GLY A 177 -13.13 15.30 1.54
CA GLY A 177 -13.17 15.58 2.98
C GLY A 177 -12.64 14.44 3.87
N THR A 178 -11.96 13.44 3.32
CA THR A 178 -11.34 12.36 4.09
C THR A 178 -10.35 12.93 5.10
N PRO A 179 -10.56 12.73 6.42
CA PRO A 179 -9.61 13.17 7.42
C PRO A 179 -8.26 12.47 7.22
N CYS A 180 -7.19 13.25 7.03
CA CYS A 180 -5.85 12.74 6.78
C CYS A 180 -4.82 13.70 7.38
N ALA A 181 -3.68 13.16 7.84
CA ALA A 181 -2.58 13.97 8.35
C ALA A 181 -2.12 15.05 7.35
N ALA A 182 -2.24 14.81 6.04
CA ALA A 182 -1.93 15.78 4.98
C ALA A 182 -2.76 17.08 5.06
N LEU A 183 -3.93 17.05 5.71
CA LEU A 183 -4.79 18.23 5.91
C LEU A 183 -4.36 19.10 7.10
N LEU A 184 -3.48 18.61 7.97
CA LEU A 184 -2.97 19.38 9.10
C LEU A 184 -1.92 20.40 8.61
N PRO A 185 -1.88 21.61 9.20
CA PRO A 185 -0.82 22.57 8.91
C PRO A 185 0.58 21.97 9.15
N PRO A 186 1.59 22.31 8.33
CA PRO A 186 2.95 21.75 8.46
C PRO A 186 3.53 21.88 9.87
N GLU A 187 3.28 23.00 10.55
CA GLU A 187 3.73 23.25 11.91
C GLU A 187 3.13 22.27 12.93
N VAL A 188 1.87 21.85 12.73
CA VAL A 188 1.20 20.86 13.58
C VAL A 188 1.77 19.48 13.31
N ARG A 189 1.94 19.10 12.03
CA ARG A 189 2.54 17.80 11.66
C ARG A 189 3.96 17.66 12.20
N SER A 190 4.77 18.70 12.01
CA SER A 190 6.15 18.77 12.48
C SER A 190 6.27 18.79 14.00
N ALA A 191 5.34 19.45 14.71
CA ALA A 191 5.31 19.44 16.17
C ALA A 191 4.93 18.06 16.73
N GLU A 192 3.94 17.40 16.15
CA GLU A 192 3.56 16.03 16.54
C GLU A 192 4.69 15.03 16.23
N TYR A 193 5.36 15.16 15.07
CA TYR A 193 6.53 14.35 14.76
C TYR A 193 7.68 14.57 15.75
N ARG A 194 7.97 15.83 16.10
CA ARG A 194 8.99 16.18 17.11
C ARG A 194 8.67 15.61 18.48
N LYS A 195 7.41 15.68 18.93
CA LYS A 195 6.98 15.07 20.20
C LYS A 195 7.17 13.55 20.17
N ILE A 196 6.76 12.89 19.08
CA ILE A 196 6.93 11.44 18.91
C ILE A 196 8.41 11.05 18.87
N ALA A 197 9.25 11.81 18.17
CA ALA A 197 10.69 11.59 18.11
C ALA A 197 11.35 11.77 19.50
N GLN A 198 10.95 12.81 20.25
CA GLN A 198 11.40 13.01 21.64
C GLN A 198 10.94 11.89 22.56
N MET A 199 9.71 11.40 22.43
CA MET A 199 9.22 10.26 23.22
C MET A 199 9.98 8.97 22.91
N ILE A 200 10.34 8.73 21.63
CA ILE A 200 11.18 7.60 21.22
C ILE A 200 12.60 7.72 21.79
N GLN A 201 13.17 8.93 21.79
CA GLN A 201 14.50 9.21 22.33
C GLN A 201 14.56 9.05 23.86
N VAL A 202 13.48 9.39 24.57
CA VAL A 202 13.35 9.20 26.03
C VAL A 202 13.17 7.73 26.42
N GLN A 203 12.65 6.88 25.53
CA GLN A 203 12.45 5.45 25.80
C GLN A 203 13.70 4.58 25.66
N GLY A 204 14.86 5.16 25.32
CA GLY A 204 16.19 4.56 25.57
C GLY A 204 16.35 3.11 25.09
N ASN A 205 15.85 2.74 23.92
CA ASN A 205 15.92 1.35 23.43
C ASN A 205 17.20 1.02 22.64
N GLY A 206 18.26 1.83 22.74
CA GLY A 206 19.63 1.46 22.37
C GLY A 206 19.88 1.02 20.92
N LEU A 207 18.93 1.18 20.00
CA LEU A 207 19.01 0.55 18.67
C LEU A 207 18.71 1.46 17.47
N LEU A 208 18.44 2.75 17.66
CA LEU A 208 18.17 3.64 16.53
C LEU A 208 18.85 5.00 16.72
N GLY A 209 19.98 5.17 16.04
CA GLY A 209 20.50 6.49 15.68
C GLY A 209 19.57 7.14 14.66
N CYS A 210 18.38 7.57 15.08
CA CYS A 210 17.62 8.55 14.32
C CYS A 210 18.23 9.92 14.60
N ALA A 211 19.34 10.24 13.90
CA ALA A 211 19.65 11.62 13.66
C ALA A 211 18.46 12.21 12.91
N LEU A 212 17.85 13.27 13.46
CA LEU A 212 16.89 14.07 12.71
C LEU A 212 17.65 14.57 11.47
N ALA A 213 17.37 14.00 10.30
CA ALA A 213 17.82 14.58 9.04
C ALA A 213 17.06 15.90 8.91
N ALA A 214 17.71 16.99 9.32
CA ALA A 214 17.25 18.32 8.99
C ALA A 214 17.41 18.44 7.47
N PRO A 215 16.34 18.70 6.71
CA PRO A 215 16.40 18.80 5.24
C PRO A 215 17.25 19.99 4.75
N ASN A 216 17.84 20.75 5.68
CA ASN A 216 18.67 21.92 5.45
C ASN A 216 20.09 21.73 6.03
N LEU A 217 20.46 20.52 6.44
CA LEU A 217 21.85 20.21 6.77
C LEU A 217 22.65 20.34 5.46
N VAL A 218 23.62 21.23 5.50
CA VAL A 218 24.64 21.37 4.44
C VAL A 218 25.53 20.14 4.60
N ASP A 219 25.55 19.28 3.59
CA ASP A 219 26.45 18.12 3.58
C ASP A 219 27.89 18.62 3.48
N ASP A 220 28.86 17.93 4.09
CA ASP A 220 30.29 18.30 4.06
C ASP A 220 30.86 18.36 2.62
N ASP A 221 30.11 17.88 1.62
CA ASP A 221 30.41 17.97 0.19
C ASP A 221 30.10 19.35 -0.44
N ASP A 222 29.43 20.25 0.29
CA ASP A 222 29.09 21.62 -0.15
C ASP A 222 30.14 22.68 0.25
N GLU A 223 31.23 22.31 0.95
CA GLU A 223 32.33 23.24 1.19
C GLU A 223 33.20 23.40 -0.07
N PRO A 224 33.50 24.64 -0.53
CA PRO A 224 34.44 24.84 -1.63
C PRO A 224 35.81 24.30 -1.23
N SER A 225 36.41 23.49 -2.11
CA SER A 225 37.73 22.90 -1.88
C SER A 225 38.76 23.98 -1.57
N ASP A 226 39.25 24.00 -0.34
CA ASP A 226 40.29 24.92 0.13
C ASP A 226 41.62 24.56 -0.55
N PRO A 227 42.19 25.43 -1.43
CA PRO A 227 43.36 25.07 -2.23
C PRO A 227 44.68 25.12 -1.44
N VAL A 228 44.65 25.25 -0.10
CA VAL A 228 45.86 25.51 0.70
C VAL A 228 46.39 24.28 1.46
N LYS A 229 45.73 23.13 1.48
CA LYS A 229 46.31 21.91 2.09
C LYS A 229 47.06 21.03 1.10
N GLY A 230 48.05 21.64 0.45
CA GLY A 230 49.19 20.93 -0.14
C GLY A 230 50.40 21.05 0.79
N GLY A 231 50.91 19.93 1.29
CA GLY A 231 52.28 19.85 1.82
C GLY A 231 52.45 19.01 3.08
N GLY A 232 53.23 17.93 2.95
CA GLY A 232 53.84 17.24 4.08
C GLY A 232 53.77 15.73 3.93
N TYR A 233 54.88 15.14 3.48
CA TYR A 233 55.19 13.72 3.31
C TYR A 233 54.68 12.78 4.41
#